data_AF-X5XVL5-F1
#
_entry.id   AF-X5XVL5-F1
#
_cell.length_a   1.000
_cell.length_b   1.000
_cell.length_c   1.000
_cell.angle_alpha   90.00
_cell.angle_beta   90.00
_cell.angle_gamma   90.00
#
_symmetry.space_group_name_H-M   'P 1'
#
loop_
_entity.id
_entity.type
_entity.pdbx_description
1 polymer ?
#
loop_
_entity_poly.entity_id
_entity_poly.type
_entity_poly.pdbx_seq_one_letter_code
_entity_poly.pdbx_strand_id
1 'polypeptide(L)'
;MEGYGFQFCGNCLGDIVPNGSDVQVDPSLEIRPLDVVAVLLDPEAGGAFAGFINSIGAGGFMGVCKIYLGSHVSRHGEAIHLVAQLNPPLISPIPVSAIKAMHRCTEAGVLIEKAPLSAEDVAAMDLLVPFVTSGDARSPINPAWQPKGYPQ
;
A
#
# COMPACT_ATOMS: atom_id res chain seq x y z
N MET A 1 -11.58 -14.36 -8.66
CA MET A 1 -11.98 -12.98 -8.34
C MET A 1 -11.33 -12.11 -9.39
N GLU A 2 -12.05 -11.19 -10.00
CA GLU A 2 -11.43 -10.33 -11.02
C GLU A 2 -10.58 -9.26 -10.31
N GLY A 3 -9.38 -9.04 -10.82
CA GLY A 3 -8.53 -7.92 -10.40
C GLY A 3 -9.15 -6.59 -10.83
N TYR A 4 -8.60 -5.49 -10.33
CA TYR A 4 -9.02 -4.15 -10.72
C TYR A 4 -7.81 -3.26 -11.01
N GLY A 5 -8.03 -2.23 -11.83
CA GLY A 5 -7.01 -1.25 -12.18
C GLY A 5 -7.37 0.15 -11.68
N PHE A 6 -6.36 0.98 -11.47
CA PHE A 6 -6.52 2.41 -11.27
C PHE A 6 -5.27 3.17 -11.72
N GLN A 7 -5.43 4.46 -12.02
CA GLN A 7 -4.29 5.32 -12.32
C GLN A 7 -3.65 5.81 -11.03
N PHE A 8 -2.34 5.59 -10.88
CA PHE A 8 -1.56 6.11 -9.77
C PHE A 8 -1.26 7.60 -9.96
N CYS A 9 -1.62 8.41 -8.95
CA CYS A 9 -1.37 9.84 -8.94
C CYS A 9 -0.44 10.21 -7.78
N GLY A 10 0.67 10.87 -8.10
CA GLY A 10 1.69 11.32 -7.17
C GLY A 10 3.06 10.68 -7.43
N ASN A 11 4.08 11.20 -6.75
CA ASN A 11 5.47 10.76 -6.92
C ASN A 11 6.01 10.00 -5.68
N CYS A 12 5.15 9.63 -4.73
CA CYS A 12 5.60 9.10 -3.44
C CYS A 12 6.34 7.76 -3.54
N LEU A 13 6.15 7.02 -4.63
CA LEU A 13 6.85 5.77 -4.90
C LEU A 13 8.04 5.93 -5.85
N GLY A 14 8.39 7.14 -6.33
CA GLY A 14 9.52 7.31 -7.25
C GLY A 14 9.41 6.44 -8.51
N ASP A 15 10.53 5.87 -8.94
CA ASP A 15 10.63 5.06 -10.15
C ASP A 15 9.98 3.66 -10.02
N ILE A 16 9.61 3.25 -8.80
CA ILE A 16 8.93 1.98 -8.52
C ILE A 16 7.53 1.97 -9.17
N VAL A 17 6.78 3.05 -9.01
CA VAL A 17 5.49 3.28 -9.69
C VAL A 17 5.49 4.72 -10.16
N PRO A 18 5.84 4.98 -11.44
CA PRO A 18 5.84 6.33 -11.99
C PRO A 18 4.46 6.97 -11.92
N ASN A 19 4.42 8.28 -11.70
CA ASN A 19 3.18 9.05 -11.72
C ASN A 19 2.44 8.90 -13.06
N GLY A 20 1.13 8.69 -13.00
CA GLY A 20 0.27 8.47 -14.15
C GLY A 20 0.22 7.03 -14.65
N SER A 21 0.96 6.10 -14.02
CA SER A 21 0.93 4.68 -14.39
C SER A 21 -0.42 4.04 -14.07
N ASP A 22 -0.88 3.13 -14.93
CA ASP A 22 -2.01 2.27 -14.64
C ASP A 22 -1.55 1.09 -13.77
N VAL A 23 -2.04 1.01 -12.54
CA VAL A 23 -1.69 -0.03 -11.57
C VAL A 23 -2.78 -1.08 -11.56
N GLN A 24 -2.39 -2.33 -11.81
CA GLN A 24 -3.25 -3.50 -11.70
C GLN A 24 -3.13 -4.14 -10.31
N VAL A 25 -4.25 -4.57 -9.75
CA VAL A 25 -4.36 -5.16 -8.41
C VAL A 25 -5.11 -6.48 -8.47
N ASP A 26 -4.61 -7.46 -7.72
CA ASP A 26 -5.24 -8.77 -7.59
C ASP A 26 -5.55 -9.07 -6.11
N PRO A 27 -6.83 -9.02 -5.72
CA PRO A 27 -7.28 -9.33 -4.36
C PRO A 27 -7.13 -10.80 -3.94
N SER A 28 -6.65 -11.69 -4.81
CA SER A 28 -6.40 -13.10 -4.48
C SER A 28 -4.94 -13.39 -4.11
N LEU A 29 -4.03 -12.46 -4.39
CA LEU A 29 -2.61 -12.67 -4.17
C LEU A 29 -2.23 -12.42 -2.71
N GLU A 30 -1.35 -13.28 -2.20
CA GLU A 30 -0.69 -13.05 -0.93
C GLU A 30 0.20 -11.80 -0.99
N ILE A 31 0.28 -11.11 0.14
CA ILE A 31 1.11 -9.93 0.34
C ILE A 31 2.37 -10.33 1.11
N ARG A 32 3.53 -9.95 0.59
CA ARG A 32 4.86 -10.20 1.15
C ARG A 32 5.59 -8.87 1.36
N PRO A 33 6.56 -8.80 2.29
CA PRO A 33 7.36 -7.60 2.41
C PRO A 33 8.03 -7.23 1.08
N LEU A 34 8.12 -5.92 0.84
CA LEU A 34 8.57 -5.27 -0.38
C LEU A 34 7.60 -5.37 -1.58
N ASP A 35 6.44 -5.99 -1.43
CA ASP A 35 5.37 -5.85 -2.42
C ASP A 35 4.80 -4.44 -2.40
N VAL A 36 4.39 -3.93 -3.57
CA VAL A 36 3.49 -2.78 -3.63
C VAL A 36 2.06 -3.22 -3.37
N VAL A 37 1.40 -2.50 -2.47
CA VAL A 37 0.01 -2.75 -2.08
C VAL A 37 -0.86 -1.52 -2.29
N ALA A 38 -2.10 -1.74 -2.70
CA ALA A 38 -3.15 -0.73 -2.64
C ALA A 38 -3.80 -0.80 -1.26
N VAL A 39 -3.68 0.27 -0.46
CA VAL A 39 -4.26 0.35 0.89
C VAL A 39 -5.49 1.24 0.87
N LEU A 40 -6.66 0.65 1.04
CA LEU A 40 -7.92 1.37 1.15
C LEU A 40 -8.22 1.67 2.62
N LEU A 41 -8.30 2.95 2.98
CA LEU A 41 -8.65 3.34 4.34
C LEU A 41 -10.16 3.27 4.56
N ASP A 42 -10.59 2.89 5.76
CA ASP A 42 -12.01 2.88 6.11
C ASP A 42 -12.47 4.30 6.46
N PRO A 43 -13.38 4.93 5.68
CA PRO A 43 -13.86 6.28 5.98
C PRO A 43 -14.60 6.38 7.32
N GLU A 44 -15.10 5.25 7.84
CA GLU A 44 -15.78 5.18 9.12
C GLU A 44 -14.81 4.95 10.29
N ALA A 45 -13.52 4.76 10.02
CA ALA A 45 -12.52 4.59 11.06
C ALA A 45 -12.35 5.89 11.88
N GLY A 46 -12.58 5.77 13.18
CA GLY A 46 -12.32 6.83 14.15
C GLY A 46 -10.84 6.91 14.59
N GLY A 47 -10.60 7.69 15.63
CA GLY A 47 -9.30 7.72 16.32
C GLY A 47 -8.20 8.45 15.53
N ALA A 48 -6.95 8.00 15.71
CA ALA A 48 -5.77 8.71 15.22
C ALA A 48 -5.70 8.83 13.68
N PHE A 49 -6.39 7.96 12.94
CA PHE A 49 -6.43 7.96 11.48
C PHE A 49 -7.53 8.83 10.89
N ALA A 50 -8.54 9.22 11.67
CA ALA A 50 -9.68 9.99 11.19
C ALA A 50 -9.27 11.31 10.51
N GLY A 51 -8.30 12.03 11.10
CA GLY A 51 -7.77 13.27 10.52
C GLY A 51 -7.12 13.06 9.15
N PHE A 52 -6.34 11.98 8.99
CA PHE A 52 -5.71 11.65 7.72
C PHE A 52 -6.74 11.23 6.67
N ILE A 53 -7.67 10.35 7.03
CA ILE A 53 -8.79 9.93 6.18
C ILE A 53 -9.58 11.14 5.67
N ASN A 54 -9.93 12.06 6.57
CA ASN A 54 -10.66 13.28 6.21
C ASN A 54 -9.84 14.23 5.33
N SER A 55 -8.51 14.24 5.46
CA SER A 55 -7.62 15.07 4.63
C SER A 55 -7.49 14.58 3.19
N ILE A 56 -7.78 13.30 2.94
CA ILE A 56 -7.71 12.68 1.60
C ILE A 56 -8.91 13.08 0.71
N GLY A 57 -9.88 13.86 1.24
CA GLY A 57 -10.95 14.46 0.44
C GLY A 57 -12.19 13.59 0.26
N ALA A 58 -13.27 14.20 -0.24
CA ALA A 58 -14.58 13.55 -0.37
C ALA A 58 -14.52 12.37 -1.36
N GLY A 59 -14.84 11.18 -0.87
CA GLY A 59 -14.85 9.95 -1.66
C GLY A 59 -13.77 8.95 -1.30
N GLY A 60 -12.81 9.32 -0.44
CA GLY A 60 -11.75 8.42 0.03
C GLY A 60 -11.04 7.77 -1.15
N PHE A 61 -10.15 8.50 -1.83
CA PHE A 61 -9.42 8.01 -3.00
C PHE A 61 -9.10 6.51 -2.88
N MET A 62 -9.45 5.76 -3.92
CA MET A 62 -9.19 4.33 -4.00
C MET A 62 -7.70 4.08 -3.80
N GLY A 63 -7.31 3.64 -2.61
CA GLY A 63 -6.01 3.03 -2.38
C GLY A 63 -4.85 4.03 -2.38
N VAL A 64 -4.13 4.13 -1.28
CA VAL A 64 -2.76 4.67 -1.36
C VAL A 64 -1.85 3.51 -1.76
N CYS A 65 -1.18 3.60 -2.91
CA CYS A 65 -0.10 2.67 -3.25
C CYS A 65 1.06 2.88 -2.29
N LYS A 66 1.50 1.82 -1.62
CA LYS A 66 2.63 1.84 -0.70
C LYS A 66 3.45 0.56 -0.81
N ILE A 67 4.71 0.63 -0.40
CA ILE A 67 5.57 -0.55 -0.24
C ILE A 67 5.23 -1.21 1.09
N TYR A 68 4.85 -2.47 1.09
CA TYR A 68 4.55 -3.20 2.31
C TYR A 68 5.85 -3.59 3.03
N LEU A 69 6.04 -3.17 4.28
CA LEU A 69 7.22 -3.54 5.07
C LEU A 69 6.96 -4.73 6.00
N GLY A 70 5.69 -5.08 6.20
CA GLY A 70 5.28 -6.14 7.10
C GLY A 70 4.28 -5.68 8.16
N SER A 71 4.25 -6.35 9.31
CA SER A 71 3.30 -6.01 10.37
C SER A 71 3.77 -6.50 11.73
N HIS A 72 3.27 -5.85 12.77
CA HIS A 72 3.46 -6.27 14.15
C HIS A 72 2.12 -6.28 14.89
N VAL A 73 2.09 -6.92 16.04
CA VAL A 73 0.94 -6.87 16.95
C VAL A 73 1.22 -5.78 17.99
N SER A 74 0.29 -4.85 18.16
CA SER A 74 0.38 -3.80 19.16
C SER A 74 0.28 -4.39 20.57
N ARG A 75 0.65 -3.60 21.59
CA ARG A 75 0.45 -3.99 22.99
C ARG A 75 -1.02 -4.26 23.36
N HIS A 76 -1.96 -3.82 22.53
CA HIS A 76 -3.39 -4.02 22.70
C HIS A 76 -3.94 -5.21 21.89
N GLY A 77 -3.06 -6.00 21.24
CA GLY A 77 -3.44 -7.17 20.46
C GLY A 77 -3.90 -6.87 19.02
N GLU A 78 -3.87 -5.60 18.61
CA GLU A 78 -4.26 -5.18 17.27
C GLU A 78 -3.11 -5.35 16.27
N ALA A 79 -3.39 -5.92 15.09
CA ALA A 79 -2.42 -5.95 14.00
C ALA A 79 -2.20 -4.55 13.41
N ILE A 80 -0.94 -4.15 13.28
CA ILE A 80 -0.51 -2.90 12.67
C ILE A 80 0.35 -3.23 11.46
N HIS A 81 -0.09 -2.79 10.29
CA HIS A 81 0.62 -2.94 9.03
C HIS A 81 1.58 -1.77 8.82
N LEU A 82 2.84 -2.07 8.52
CA LEU A 82 3.85 -1.08 8.19
C LEU A 82 3.89 -0.93 6.67
N VAL A 83 3.62 0.28 6.19
CA VAL A 83 3.71 0.60 4.77
C VAL A 83 4.60 1.81 4.56
N ALA A 84 5.27 1.89 3.42
CA ALA A 84 6.27 2.91 3.16
C ALA A 84 6.15 3.55 1.78
N GLN A 85 6.86 4.66 1.65
CA GLN A 85 7.02 5.44 0.43
C GLN A 85 8.46 5.95 0.34
N LEU A 86 8.92 6.30 -0.86
CA LEU A 86 10.30 6.75 -1.12
C LEU A 86 10.48 8.26 -1.07
N ASN A 87 9.45 9.03 -1.44
CA ASN A 87 9.57 10.48 -1.59
C ASN A 87 8.48 11.25 -0.82
N PRO A 88 8.80 11.82 0.37
CA PRO A 88 10.01 11.53 1.16
C PRO A 88 10.00 10.10 1.73
N PRO A 89 11.16 9.54 2.14
CA PRO A 89 11.21 8.22 2.75
C PRO A 89 10.48 8.25 4.09
N LEU A 90 9.38 7.50 4.19
CA LEU A 90 8.51 7.51 5.35
C LEU A 90 7.85 6.16 5.57
N ILE A 91 7.69 5.79 6.85
CA ILE A 91 6.96 4.61 7.30
C ILE A 91 5.66 5.08 7.95
N SER A 92 4.55 4.53 7.49
CA SER A 92 3.21 4.74 8.03
C SER A 92 2.73 3.45 8.72
N PRO A 93 2.62 3.42 10.06
CA PRO A 93 1.98 2.32 10.76
C PRO A 93 0.46 2.47 10.70
N ILE A 94 -0.24 1.54 10.04
CA ILE A 94 -1.70 1.57 9.86
C ILE A 94 -2.34 0.42 10.65
N PRO A 95 -3.17 0.71 11.67
CA PRO A 95 -3.90 -0.33 12.38
C PRO A 95 -4.94 -0.99 11.47
N VAL A 96 -5.15 -2.29 11.63
CA VAL A 96 -6.11 -3.04 10.79
C VAL A 96 -7.52 -2.45 10.85
N SER A 97 -7.93 -1.86 11.98
CA SER A 97 -9.22 -1.19 12.11
C SER A 97 -9.40 0.05 11.22
N ALA A 98 -8.31 0.63 10.72
CA ALA A 98 -8.33 1.76 9.79
C ALA A 98 -8.29 1.32 8.32
N ILE A 99 -8.20 0.02 8.03
CA ILE A 99 -8.05 -0.53 6.68
C ILE A 99 -9.37 -1.17 6.24
N LYS A 100 -9.97 -0.64 5.18
CA LYS A 100 -11.15 -1.24 4.54
C LYS A 100 -10.81 -2.46 3.70
N ALA A 101 -9.71 -2.36 2.96
CA ALA A 101 -9.15 -3.41 2.11
C ALA A 101 -7.65 -3.17 1.87
N MET A 102 -6.90 -4.24 1.65
CA MET A 102 -5.48 -4.16 1.28
C MET A 102 -5.12 -5.32 0.37
N HIS A 103 -4.67 -4.99 -0.84
CA HIS A 103 -4.45 -5.95 -1.92
C HIS A 103 -3.10 -5.71 -2.60
N ARG A 104 -2.49 -6.77 -3.17
CA ARG A 104 -1.22 -6.68 -3.88
C ARG A 104 -1.39 -6.13 -5.29
N CYS A 105 -0.52 -5.21 -5.69
CA CYS A 105 -0.39 -4.78 -7.07
C CYS A 105 0.36 -5.84 -7.90
N THR A 106 -0.21 -6.29 -9.02
CA THR A 106 0.31 -7.44 -9.79
C THR A 106 1.61 -7.13 -10.51
N GLU A 107 1.75 -5.92 -11.06
CA GLU A 107 2.91 -5.54 -11.87
C GLU A 107 4.07 -4.95 -11.05
N ALA A 108 3.77 -4.50 -9.83
CA ALA A 108 4.71 -3.89 -8.91
C ALA A 108 5.11 -4.82 -7.75
N GLY A 109 4.68 -6.08 -7.76
CA GLY A 109 5.01 -7.09 -6.74
C GLY A 109 6.46 -7.60 -6.78
N VAL A 110 7.28 -7.12 -7.73
CA VAL A 110 8.71 -7.47 -7.83
C VAL A 110 9.47 -6.25 -8.32
N LEU A 111 9.66 -5.27 -7.45
CA LEU A 111 10.27 -3.95 -7.72
C LEU A 111 11.74 -3.96 -8.16
N ILE A 112 12.27 -5.13 -8.51
CA ILE A 112 13.70 -5.33 -8.72
C ILE A 112 14.04 -5.63 -10.19
N GLU A 113 13.08 -5.98 -11.06
CA GLU A 113 13.43 -6.62 -12.33
C GLU A 113 13.21 -5.81 -13.63
N LYS A 114 12.55 -4.66 -13.63
CA LYS A 114 12.13 -4.02 -14.91
C LYS A 114 12.87 -2.74 -15.32
N ALA A 115 13.33 -1.92 -14.37
CA ALA A 115 14.13 -0.73 -14.66
C ALA A 115 15.06 -0.41 -13.47
N PRO A 116 16.28 0.09 -13.71
CA PRO A 116 17.14 0.53 -12.63
C PRO A 116 16.49 1.72 -11.92
N LEU A 117 16.31 1.61 -10.60
CA LEU A 117 15.87 2.72 -9.77
C LEU A 117 16.89 3.87 -9.80
N SER A 118 16.42 5.10 -9.69
CA SER A 118 17.28 6.25 -9.45
C SER A 118 18.13 6.07 -8.19
N ALA A 119 19.29 6.74 -8.12
CA ALA A 119 20.14 6.71 -6.93
C ALA A 119 19.43 7.25 -5.68
N GLU A 120 18.48 8.17 -5.86
CA GLU A 120 17.66 8.71 -4.78
C GLU A 120 16.68 7.67 -4.24
N ASP A 121 16.01 6.92 -5.12
CA ASP A 121 15.09 5.85 -4.74
C ASP A 121 15.81 4.68 -4.07
N VAL A 122 17.02 4.34 -4.53
CA VAL A 122 17.88 3.35 -3.87
C VAL A 122 18.25 3.82 -2.46
N ALA A 123 18.69 5.08 -2.30
CA ALA A 123 19.03 5.62 -0.99
C ALA A 123 17.80 5.68 -0.06
N ALA A 124 16.61 5.98 -0.59
CA ALA A 124 15.37 5.93 0.17
C ALA A 124 15.04 4.50 0.61
N MET A 125 15.20 3.51 -0.27
CA MET A 125 15.02 2.10 0.07
C MET A 125 15.98 1.63 1.16
N ASP A 126 17.25 2.04 1.11
CA ASP A 126 18.25 1.69 2.13
C ASP A 126 17.86 2.22 3.53
N LEU A 127 17.15 3.34 3.62
CA LEU A 127 16.59 3.85 4.87
C LEU A 127 15.40 3.03 5.39
N LEU A 128 14.67 2.36 4.51
CA LEU A 128 13.42 1.64 4.82
C LEU A 128 13.65 0.14 5.10
N VAL A 129 14.61 -0.49 4.41
CA VAL A 129 14.93 -1.92 4.53
C VAL A 129 15.13 -2.39 5.98
N PRO A 130 15.79 -1.62 6.88
CA PRO A 130 15.94 -2.03 8.28
C PRO A 130 14.63 -2.24 9.05
N PHE A 131 13.51 -1.71 8.56
CA PHE A 131 12.19 -1.80 9.19
C PHE A 131 11.31 -2.91 8.61
N VAL A 132 11.83 -3.69 7.65
CA VAL A 132 11.14 -4.86 7.12
C VAL A 132 11.00 -5.91 8.22
N THR A 133 9.77 -6.35 8.49
CA THR A 133 9.51 -7.41 9.49
C THR A 133 9.60 -8.80 8.85
N SER A 134 9.81 -9.84 9.66
CA SER A 134 9.93 -11.24 9.19
C SER A 134 8.80 -11.67 8.23
N GLY A 135 9.21 -12.27 7.12
CA GLY A 135 8.47 -12.31 5.84
C GLY A 135 7.53 -13.49 5.62
N ASP A 136 6.60 -13.70 6.54
CA ASP A 136 5.47 -14.58 6.23
C ASP A 136 4.52 -13.88 5.27
N ALA A 137 4.11 -14.62 4.25
CA ALA A 137 3.08 -14.19 3.33
C ALA A 137 1.76 -13.99 4.10
N ARG A 138 1.02 -12.95 3.74
CA ARG A 138 -0.25 -12.62 4.39
C ARG A 138 -1.39 -12.65 3.41
N SER A 139 -2.55 -13.08 3.92
CA SER A 139 -3.78 -12.97 3.18
C SER A 139 -4.14 -11.48 2.95
N PRO A 140 -4.76 -11.16 1.81
CA PRO A 140 -5.33 -9.85 1.55
C PRO A 140 -6.38 -9.47 2.60
N ILE A 141 -6.50 -8.17 2.90
CA ILE A 141 -7.55 -7.67 3.78
C ILE A 141 -8.79 -7.41 2.95
N ASN A 142 -9.90 -8.05 3.32
CA ASN A 142 -11.20 -7.93 2.65
C ASN A 142 -11.12 -8.18 1.13
N PRO A 143 -10.70 -9.38 0.70
CA PRO A 143 -10.49 -9.67 -0.71
C PRO A 143 -11.74 -9.45 -1.57
N ALA A 144 -12.94 -9.69 -1.00
CA ALA A 144 -14.21 -9.48 -1.68
C ALA A 144 -14.53 -8.00 -1.99
N TRP A 145 -13.76 -7.04 -1.46
CA TRP A 145 -13.92 -5.64 -1.79
C TRP A 145 -13.60 -5.39 -3.26
N GLN A 146 -14.44 -4.59 -3.90
CA GLN A 146 -14.28 -4.17 -5.30
C GLN A 146 -14.57 -2.67 -5.42
N PRO A 147 -13.87 -1.94 -6.30
CA PRO A 147 -14.16 -0.54 -6.54
C PRO A 147 -15.57 -0.38 -7.13
N LYS A 148 -16.37 0.51 -6.56
CA LYS A 148 -17.71 0.83 -7.08
C LYS A 148 -17.56 1.92 -8.14
N GLY A 149 -17.81 1.60 -9.42
CA GLY A 149 -18.15 2.61 -10.42
C GLY A 149 -17.06 3.09 -11.38
N TYR A 150 -16.10 2.25 -11.78
CA TYR A 150 -15.44 2.47 -13.08
C TYR A 150 -16.23 1.71 -14.15
N PRO A 151 -16.80 2.39 -15.18
CA PRO A 151 -17.23 1.68 -16.37
C PRO A 151 -15.99 1.03 -17.01
N GLN A 152 -16.14 -0.23 -17.42
CA GLN A 152 -15.21 -0.86 -18.37
C GLN A 152 -15.23 -0.09 -19.70
#